data_AF-A0A645AJZ5-F1
#
_entry.id   AF-A0A645AJZ5-F1
#
_cell.length_a   1.000
_cell.length_b   1.000
_cell.length_c   1.000
_cell.angle_alpha   90.00
_cell.angle_beta   90.00
_cell.angle_gamma   90.00
#
_symmetry.space_group_name_H-M   'P 1'
#
loop_
_entity.id
_entity.type
_entity.pdbx_description
1 polymer ?
#
loop_
_entity_poly.entity_id
_entity_poly.type
_entity_poly.pdbx_seq_one_letter_code
_entity_poly.pdbx_strand_id
1 'polypeptide(L)'
;MARTKARDEAIAILTAILNDSSATAEAKAEAQNNIMEIARAVQNENKIESTLKAKGFNDCVAHISEAGVNVVVNGGVLDKIQIAKITETVISETGVSGDKIKIIEEQ
;
A
#
# COMPACT_ATOMS: atom_id res chain seq x y z
N MET A 1 4.09 7.72 -11.18
CA MET A 1 5.30 8.53 -10.98
C MET A 1 5.42 9.06 -9.55
N ALA A 2 4.63 10.07 -9.12
CA ALA A 2 4.79 10.69 -7.78
C ALA A 2 4.82 9.69 -6.60
N ARG A 3 3.97 8.67 -6.63
CA ARG A 3 3.86 7.62 -5.60
C ARG A 3 5.14 6.79 -5.39
N THR A 4 5.85 6.44 -6.47
CA THR A 4 7.13 5.71 -6.38
C THR A 4 8.19 6.65 -5.80
N LYS A 5 8.27 7.88 -6.33
CA LYS A 5 9.23 8.91 -5.90
C LYS A 5 9.17 9.20 -4.39
N ALA A 6 7.97 9.26 -3.79
CA ALA A 6 7.83 9.44 -2.35
C ALA A 6 8.41 8.27 -1.53
N ARG A 7 8.37 7.05 -2.06
CA ARG A 7 8.93 5.85 -1.43
C ARG A 7 10.43 5.73 -1.67
N ASP A 8 10.90 6.13 -2.85
CA ASP A 8 12.34 6.26 -3.14
C ASP A 8 12.99 7.30 -2.22
N GLU A 9 12.33 8.45 -2.00
CA GLU A 9 12.76 9.49 -1.06
C GLU A 9 12.75 9.00 0.40
N ALA A 10 11.69 8.30 0.82
CA ALA A 10 11.65 7.68 2.15
C ALA A 10 12.79 6.65 2.33
N ILE A 11 12.95 5.71 1.39
CA ILE A 11 14.03 4.71 1.42
C ILE A 11 15.41 5.39 1.44
N ALA A 12 15.61 6.48 0.70
CA ALA A 12 16.87 7.24 0.72
C ALA A 12 17.15 7.87 2.09
N ILE A 13 16.16 8.47 2.74
CA ILE A 13 16.28 9.06 4.09
C ILE A 13 16.56 7.97 5.13
N LEU A 14 15.80 6.88 5.11
CA LEU A 14 15.98 5.74 6.01
C LEU A 14 17.37 5.09 5.80
N THR A 15 17.81 4.97 4.54
CA THR A 15 19.17 4.48 4.20
C THR A 15 20.26 5.44 4.67
N ALA A 16 20.02 6.76 4.67
CA ALA A 16 20.96 7.72 5.26
C ALA A 16 21.09 7.49 6.78
N ILE A 17 19.98 7.28 7.50
CA ILE A 17 19.98 6.96 8.94
C ILE A 17 20.72 5.64 9.21
N LEU A 18 20.59 4.63 8.35
CA LEU A 18 21.35 3.37 8.46
C LEU A 18 22.86 3.57 8.33
N ASN A 19 23.29 4.46 7.43
CA ASN A 19 24.71 4.76 7.18
C ASN A 19 25.30 5.80 8.15
N ASP A 20 24.48 6.61 8.83
CA ASP A 20 24.94 7.60 9.81
C ASP A 20 25.53 6.90 11.04
N SER A 21 26.82 7.11 11.31
CA SER A 21 27.52 6.55 12.47
C SER A 21 27.04 7.10 13.82
N SER A 22 26.22 8.16 13.83
CA SER A 22 25.68 8.83 15.02
C SER A 22 24.25 8.40 15.35
N ALA A 23 23.55 7.72 14.43
CA ALA A 23 22.19 7.23 14.64
C ALA A 23 22.17 6.01 15.59
N THR A 24 21.20 5.98 16.51
CA THR A 24 21.10 4.94 17.55
C THR A 24 20.70 3.58 16.97
N ALA A 25 20.87 2.52 17.76
CA ALA A 25 20.47 1.17 17.36
C ALA A 25 18.97 1.07 17.07
N GLU A 26 18.13 1.77 17.85
CA GLU A 26 16.68 1.87 17.63
C GLU A 26 16.37 2.58 16.32
N ALA A 27 16.97 3.75 16.07
CA ALA A 27 16.75 4.51 14.83
C ALA A 27 17.14 3.70 13.58
N LYS A 28 18.18 2.86 13.68
CA LYS A 28 18.56 1.95 12.59
C LYS A 28 17.62 0.75 12.46
N ALA A 29 17.17 0.16 13.55
CA ALA A 29 16.18 -0.92 13.50
C ALA A 29 14.84 -0.45 12.91
N GLU A 30 14.37 0.74 13.32
CA GLU A 30 13.19 1.40 12.79
C GLU A 30 13.36 1.72 11.29
N ALA A 31 14.52 2.26 10.89
CA ALA A 31 14.81 2.52 9.48
C ALA A 31 14.80 1.25 8.61
N GLN A 32 15.36 0.13 9.09
CA GLN A 32 15.23 -1.16 8.38
C GLN A 32 13.78 -1.64 8.32
N ASN A 33 13.02 -1.51 9.41
CA ASN A 33 11.64 -1.96 9.47
C ASN A 33 10.75 -1.17 8.50
N ASN A 34 10.89 0.15 8.46
CA ASN A 34 10.13 1.03 7.56
C ASN A 34 10.46 0.76 6.08
N ILE A 35 11.73 0.45 5.73
CA ILE A 35 12.09 0.00 4.37
C ILE A 35 11.38 -1.33 4.02
N MET A 36 11.30 -2.28 4.97
CA MET A 36 10.57 -3.54 4.76
C MET A 36 9.05 -3.34 4.66
N GLU A 37 8.46 -2.42 5.43
CA GLU A 37 7.05 -2.06 5.36
C GLU A 37 6.71 -1.43 4.00
N ILE A 38 7.53 -0.48 3.52
CA ILE A 38 7.40 0.11 2.18
C ILE A 38 7.48 -0.97 1.09
N ALA A 39 8.43 -1.89 1.17
CA ALA A 39 8.58 -2.97 0.20
C ALA A 39 7.39 -3.94 0.21
N ARG A 40 6.93 -4.38 1.40
CA ARG A 40 5.73 -5.22 1.56
C ARG A 40 4.49 -4.52 1.02
N ALA A 41 4.33 -3.23 1.31
CA ALA A 41 3.24 -2.42 0.78
C ALA A 41 3.25 -2.42 -0.76
N VAL A 42 4.39 -2.17 -1.41
CA VAL A 42 4.50 -2.23 -2.89
C VAL A 42 4.15 -3.62 -3.44
N GLN A 43 4.59 -4.71 -2.81
CA GLN A 43 4.23 -6.05 -3.26
C GLN A 43 2.71 -6.31 -3.11
N ASN A 44 2.14 -5.96 -1.97
CA ASN A 44 0.73 -6.21 -1.69
C ASN A 44 -0.20 -5.34 -2.56
N GLU A 45 0.20 -4.09 -2.85
CA GLU A 45 -0.50 -3.22 -3.81
C GLU A 45 -0.59 -3.86 -5.19
N ASN A 46 0.52 -4.35 -5.72
CA ASN A 46 0.56 -5.06 -7.00
C ASN A 46 -0.26 -6.38 -6.96
N LYS A 47 -0.25 -7.11 -5.84
CA LYS A 47 -1.07 -8.33 -5.67
C LYS A 47 -2.56 -8.02 -5.63
N ILE A 48 -2.98 -6.98 -4.90
CA ILE A 48 -4.37 -6.51 -4.87
C ILE A 48 -4.79 -6.08 -6.28
N GLU A 49 -4.04 -5.21 -6.95
CA GLU A 49 -4.38 -4.74 -8.30
C GLU A 49 -4.48 -5.88 -9.31
N SER A 50 -3.52 -6.81 -9.31
CA SER A 50 -3.54 -7.98 -10.20
C SER A 50 -4.75 -8.88 -9.91
N THR A 51 -5.07 -9.08 -8.62
CA THR A 51 -6.21 -9.89 -8.17
C THR A 51 -7.56 -9.24 -8.49
N LEU A 52 -7.65 -7.91 -8.44
CA LEU A 52 -8.84 -7.15 -8.85
C LEU A 52 -9.00 -7.13 -10.37
N LYS A 53 -7.92 -6.90 -11.13
CA LYS A 53 -7.90 -7.02 -12.60
C LYS A 53 -8.34 -8.41 -13.04
N ALA A 54 -7.86 -9.47 -12.38
CA ALA A 54 -8.31 -10.86 -12.61
C ALA A 54 -9.78 -11.13 -12.21
N LYS A 55 -10.39 -10.32 -11.34
CA LYS A 55 -11.84 -10.36 -11.01
C LYS A 55 -12.71 -9.51 -11.96
N GLY A 56 -12.11 -8.84 -12.95
CA GLY A 56 -12.79 -8.00 -13.95
C GLY A 56 -12.71 -6.48 -13.70
N PHE A 57 -12.03 -6.03 -12.65
CA PHE A 57 -11.79 -4.60 -12.40
C PHE A 57 -10.60 -4.11 -13.25
N ASN A 58 -10.82 -3.87 -14.54
CA ASN A 58 -9.74 -3.57 -15.50
C ASN A 58 -8.88 -2.35 -15.09
N ASP A 59 -9.51 -1.30 -14.55
CA ASP A 59 -8.82 -0.09 -14.10
C ASP A 59 -9.00 0.09 -12.58
N CYS A 60 -8.04 -0.42 -11.82
CA CYS A 60 -8.00 -0.27 -10.37
C CYS A 60 -6.57 -0.01 -9.89
N VAL A 61 -6.45 0.83 -8.86
CA VAL A 61 -5.19 1.24 -8.23
C VAL A 61 -5.31 1.07 -6.72
N ALA A 62 -4.54 0.16 -6.14
CA ALA A 62 -4.52 -0.04 -4.69
C ALA A 62 -3.36 0.75 -4.08
N HIS A 63 -3.60 1.60 -3.08
CA HIS A 63 -2.59 2.44 -2.44
C HIS A 63 -2.52 2.17 -0.94
N ILE A 64 -1.46 1.48 -0.48
CA ILE A 64 -1.16 1.28 0.94
C ILE A 64 -0.23 2.40 1.41
N SER A 65 -0.54 2.99 2.55
CA SER A 65 0.33 3.89 3.31
C SER A 65 0.25 3.55 4.79
N GLU A 66 1.13 4.11 5.62
CA GLU A 66 1.15 3.92 7.08
C GLU A 66 -0.21 4.26 7.73
N ALA A 67 -0.91 5.23 7.17
CA ALA A 67 -2.25 5.65 7.60
C ALA A 67 -3.34 4.61 7.27
N GLY A 68 -3.20 3.81 6.19
CA GLY A 68 -4.18 2.83 5.76
C GLY A 68 -4.12 2.51 4.27
N VAL A 69 -5.13 1.81 3.76
CA VAL A 69 -5.23 1.40 2.35
C VAL A 69 -6.36 2.15 1.66
N ASN A 70 -6.07 2.80 0.54
CA ASN A 70 -7.05 3.44 -0.32
C ASN A 70 -7.06 2.68 -1.65
N VAL A 71 -8.12 1.94 -1.95
CA VAL A 71 -8.31 1.32 -3.26
C VAL A 71 -9.18 2.25 -4.11
N VAL A 72 -8.61 2.77 -5.19
CA VAL A 72 -9.35 3.48 -6.23
C VAL A 72 -9.77 2.45 -7.28
N VAL A 73 -11.04 2.46 -7.67
CA VAL A 73 -11.53 1.70 -8.82
C VAL A 73 -12.20 2.68 -9.77
N ASN A 74 -11.84 2.57 -11.05
CA ASN A 74 -12.36 3.36 -12.15
C ASN A 74 -13.08 2.42 -13.13
N GLY A 75 -14.10 2.93 -13.83
CA GLY A 75 -15.00 2.10 -14.67
C GLY A 75 -16.41 1.88 -14.11
N GLY A 76 -16.84 2.68 -13.12
CA GLY A 76 -18.25 2.79 -12.72
C GLY A 76 -18.56 2.50 -11.25
N VAL A 77 -19.85 2.55 -10.91
CA VAL A 77 -20.37 2.37 -9.55
C VAL A 77 -20.05 0.98 -9.01
N LEU A 78 -19.51 0.90 -7.80
CA LEU A 78 -19.25 -0.36 -7.12
C LEU A 78 -20.49 -0.83 -6.32
N ASP A 79 -20.95 -2.05 -6.58
CA ASP A 79 -21.95 -2.67 -5.72
C ASP A 79 -21.35 -3.04 -4.35
N LYS A 80 -22.19 -3.10 -3.30
CA LYS A 80 -21.77 -3.54 -1.95
C LYS A 80 -21.05 -4.89 -1.95
N ILE A 81 -21.41 -5.81 -2.85
CA ILE A 81 -20.75 -7.10 -3.04
C ILE A 81 -19.33 -6.92 -3.61
N GLN A 82 -19.10 -5.94 -4.48
CA GLN A 82 -17.77 -5.61 -5.00
C GLN A 82 -16.92 -4.92 -3.92
N ILE A 83 -17.48 -3.95 -3.20
CA ILE A 83 -16.84 -3.28 -2.07
C ILE A 83 -16.38 -4.32 -1.03
N ALA A 84 -17.27 -5.25 -0.63
CA ALA A 84 -16.93 -6.32 0.31
C ALA A 84 -15.78 -7.21 -0.20
N LYS A 85 -15.81 -7.63 -1.49
CA LYS A 85 -14.75 -8.43 -2.11
C LYS A 85 -13.41 -7.70 -2.21
N ILE A 86 -13.42 -6.38 -2.44
CA ILE A 86 -12.21 -5.55 -2.44
C ILE A 86 -11.63 -5.52 -1.03
N THR A 87 -12.43 -5.16 -0.02
CA THR A 87 -12.03 -5.15 1.39
C THR A 87 -11.48 -6.50 1.85
N GLU A 88 -12.18 -7.61 1.57
CA GLU A 88 -11.73 -8.97 1.88
C GLU A 88 -10.40 -9.32 1.21
N THR A 89 -10.24 -8.99 -0.09
CA THR A 89 -8.99 -9.19 -0.83
C THR A 89 -7.85 -8.38 -0.20
N VAL A 90 -8.07 -7.11 0.15
CA VAL A 90 -7.07 -6.26 0.80
C VAL A 90 -6.69 -6.80 2.18
N ILE A 91 -7.64 -7.20 3.02
CA ILE A 91 -7.37 -7.81 4.34
C ILE A 91 -6.52 -9.08 4.15
N SER A 92 -6.90 -9.97 3.22
CA SER A 92 -6.18 -11.23 2.96
C SER A 92 -4.78 -11.03 2.39
N GLU A 93 -4.54 -9.96 1.63
CA GLU A 93 -3.25 -9.66 1.00
C GLU A 93 -2.30 -8.84 1.90
N THR A 94 -2.85 -8.07 2.85
CA THR A 94 -2.07 -7.10 3.65
C THR A 94 -2.05 -7.35 5.15
N GLY A 95 -3.05 -8.05 5.69
CA GLY A 95 -3.27 -8.17 7.14
C GLY A 95 -3.81 -6.90 7.83
N VAL A 96 -4.13 -5.81 7.09
CA VAL A 96 -4.70 -4.60 7.71
C VAL A 96 -6.17 -4.81 8.12
N SER A 97 -6.59 -4.14 9.19
CA SER A 97 -8.00 -4.12 9.62
C SER A 97 -8.89 -3.38 8.60
N GLY A 98 -10.14 -3.82 8.45
CA GLY A 98 -11.13 -3.20 7.55
C GLY A 98 -11.32 -1.70 7.77
N ASP A 99 -11.20 -1.24 9.02
CA ASP A 99 -11.32 0.15 9.45
C ASP A 99 -10.24 1.08 8.85
N LYS A 100 -9.10 0.51 8.43
CA LYS A 100 -8.04 1.22 7.69
C LYS A 100 -8.22 1.19 6.17
N ILE A 101 -9.28 0.55 5.65
CA ILE A 101 -9.52 0.41 4.21
C ILE A 101 -10.58 1.42 3.75
N LYS A 102 -10.15 2.35 2.90
CA LYS A 102 -11.04 3.19 2.09
C LYS A 102 -11.13 2.62 0.68
N ILE A 103 -12.33 2.67 0.12
CA ILE A 103 -12.58 2.41 -1.29
C ILE A 103 -13.11 3.71 -1.89
N ILE A 104 -12.57 4.09 -3.04
CA ILE A 104 -12.88 5.32 -3.76
C ILE A 104 -13.33 4.92 -5.17
N GLU A 105 -14.49 5.42 -5.56
CA GLU A 105 -15.06 5.24 -6.89
C GLU A 105 -14.72 6.48 -7.72
N GLU A 106 -13.99 6.32 -8.83
CA GLU A 106 -13.89 7.37 -9.86
C GLU A 106 -14.93 7.12 -10.97
N GLN A 107 -15.48 8.21 -11.50
CA GLN A 107 -16.55 8.27 -12.50
C GLN A 107 -16.15 9.12 -13.70
#